data_AF-A0A2E6DXX6-F1
#
_entry.id   AF-A0A2E6DXX6-F1
#
_cell.length_a   1.000
_cell.length_b   1.000
_cell.length_c   1.000
_cell.angle_alpha   90.00
_cell.angle_beta   90.00
_cell.angle_gamma   90.00
#
_symmetry.space_group_name_H-M   'P 1'
#
loop_
_entity.id
_entity.type
_entity.pdbx_description
1 polymer ?
#
loop_
_entity_poly.entity_id
_entity_poly.type
_entity_poly.pdbx_seq_one_letter_code
_entity_poly.pdbx_strand_id
1 'polypeptide(L)'
;MKFILSFIICLFYAWNTYAEKVPAGYVAKCETTHLSELDYEIKVDKSCQSFEGTLKKGKEELPHIIPFKIANKTLTNFIKGYKINDKDNNLDLINKIDTVVVWPNYEQSNWYVLMGSNSCFINWIEIQPDNLDAIINIGKKL
;
A
#
# COMPACT_ATOMS: atom_id res chain seq x y z
N MET A 1 18.73 -32.22 -36.77
CA MET A 1 18.61 -30.75 -36.67
C MET A 1 17.23 -30.25 -36.25
N LYS A 2 16.11 -30.72 -36.85
CA LYS A 2 14.75 -30.22 -36.50
C LYS A 2 14.33 -30.47 -35.04
N PHE A 3 14.71 -31.60 -34.46
CA PHE A 3 14.42 -31.92 -33.04
C PHE A 3 15.13 -31.00 -32.03
N ILE A 4 16.39 -30.66 -32.31
CA ILE A 4 17.19 -29.79 -31.43
C ILE A 4 16.62 -28.37 -31.43
N LEU A 5 16.19 -27.88 -32.59
CA LEU A 5 15.59 -26.54 -32.71
C LEU A 5 14.24 -26.46 -31.96
N SER A 6 13.42 -27.51 -32.04
CA SER A 6 12.14 -27.58 -31.31
C SER A 6 12.34 -27.62 -29.79
N PHE A 7 13.39 -28.29 -29.32
CA PHE A 7 13.70 -28.40 -27.90
C PHE A 7 14.18 -27.06 -27.32
N ILE A 8 14.99 -26.32 -28.07
CA ILE A 8 15.46 -24.97 -27.70
C ILE A 8 14.29 -23.99 -27.62
N ILE A 9 13.35 -24.05 -28.58
CA ILE A 9 12.16 -23.18 -28.57
C ILE A 9 11.29 -23.47 -27.34
N CYS A 10 11.08 -24.75 -26.98
CA CYS A 10 10.34 -25.10 -25.76
C CYS A 10 11.02 -24.58 -24.48
N LEU A 11 12.35 -24.65 -24.40
CA LEU A 11 13.12 -24.12 -23.26
C LEU A 11 13.00 -22.60 -23.12
N PHE A 12 12.96 -21.86 -24.23
CA PHE A 12 12.76 -20.40 -24.21
C PHE A 12 11.35 -19.99 -23.75
N TYR A 13 10.32 -20.79 -24.08
CA TYR A 13 8.96 -20.53 -23.59
C TYR A 13 8.81 -20.83 -22.09
N ALA A 14 9.56 -21.79 -21.54
CA ALA A 14 9.53 -22.12 -20.12
C ALA A 14 10.22 -21.05 -19.23
N TRP A 15 11.07 -20.19 -19.78
CA TRP A 15 11.82 -19.19 -19.00
C TRP A 15 11.01 -17.92 -18.70
N ASN A 16 9.86 -17.71 -19.34
CA ASN A 16 9.17 -16.41 -19.34
C ASN A 16 8.02 -16.26 -18.32
N THR A 17 7.87 -17.16 -17.35
CA THR A 17 6.80 -17.02 -16.34
C THR A 17 7.28 -17.33 -14.93
N TYR A 18 8.36 -16.69 -14.50
CA TYR A 18 8.61 -16.51 -13.06
C TYR A 18 7.93 -15.22 -12.61
N ALA A 19 6.61 -15.29 -12.43
CA ALA A 19 5.96 -14.37 -11.50
C ALA A 19 6.37 -14.84 -10.10
N GLU A 20 7.15 -14.05 -9.39
CA GLU A 20 7.53 -14.34 -8.02
C GLU A 20 6.24 -14.47 -7.20
N LYS A 21 5.96 -15.67 -6.73
CA LYS A 21 4.77 -15.95 -5.93
C LYS A 21 5.04 -15.35 -4.56
N VAL A 22 4.52 -14.15 -4.29
CA VAL A 22 4.61 -13.50 -2.99
C VAL A 22 4.17 -14.51 -1.94
N PRO A 23 5.04 -14.95 -1.01
CA PRO A 23 4.71 -15.99 -0.07
C PRO A 23 3.48 -15.58 0.73
N ALA A 24 2.52 -16.50 0.88
CA ALA A 24 1.46 -16.32 1.86
C ALA A 24 2.12 -16.14 3.24
N GLY A 25 2.10 -14.91 3.77
CA GLY A 25 2.82 -14.54 4.99
C GLY A 25 3.96 -13.54 4.82
N TYR A 26 4.16 -12.93 3.64
CA TYR A 26 5.00 -11.74 3.55
C TYR A 26 4.36 -10.60 4.35
N VAL A 27 4.93 -10.34 5.53
CA VAL A 27 4.60 -9.19 6.36
C VAL A 27 5.67 -8.14 6.06
N ALA A 28 5.28 -7.07 5.38
CA ALA A 28 6.15 -5.91 5.18
C ALA A 28 6.77 -5.51 6.54
N LYS A 29 8.10 -5.46 6.62
CA LYS A 29 8.82 -5.18 7.88
C LYS A 29 8.84 -3.67 8.10
N CYS A 30 7.69 -3.10 8.41
CA CYS A 30 7.57 -1.66 8.71
C CYS A 30 7.55 -1.42 10.22
N GLU A 31 7.98 -0.23 10.64
CA GLU A 31 7.57 0.31 11.93
C GLU A 31 6.08 0.64 11.85
N THR A 32 5.26 -0.29 12.30
CA THR A 32 3.80 -0.16 12.29
C THR A 32 3.26 0.01 13.71
N THR A 33 2.09 0.62 13.80
CA THR A 33 1.28 0.66 15.01
C THR A 33 -0.11 0.14 14.68
N HIS A 34 -0.66 -0.71 15.54
CA HIS A 34 -2.06 -1.11 15.40
C HIS A 34 -2.96 0.12 15.55
N LEU A 35 -4.06 0.16 14.78
CA LEU A 35 -5.09 1.15 15.01
C LEU A 35 -5.77 0.89 16.35
N SER A 36 -5.93 1.96 17.11
CA SER A 36 -6.73 1.99 18.33
C SER A 36 -8.15 2.46 18.03
N GLU A 37 -9.08 2.30 18.97
CA GLU A 37 -10.44 2.83 18.85
C GLU A 37 -10.46 4.35 18.59
N LEU A 38 -9.47 5.08 19.10
CA LEU A 38 -9.33 6.53 18.88
C LEU A 38 -9.01 6.87 17.42
N ASP A 39 -8.36 5.98 16.67
CA ASP A 39 -8.07 6.21 15.25
C ASP A 39 -9.35 6.12 14.38
N TYR A 40 -10.46 5.61 14.93
CA TYR A 40 -11.77 5.53 14.27
C TYR A 40 -12.76 6.62 14.75
N GLU A 41 -12.37 7.43 15.72
CA GLU A 41 -13.25 8.45 16.30
C GLU A 41 -13.38 9.66 15.35
N ILE A 42 -14.58 9.85 14.81
CA ILE A 42 -14.85 10.92 13.84
C ILE A 42 -14.77 12.28 14.55
N LYS A 43 -13.83 13.11 14.11
CA LYS A 43 -13.75 14.50 14.56
C LYS A 43 -14.77 15.35 13.81
N VAL A 44 -15.67 15.97 14.56
CA VAL A 44 -16.69 16.88 14.04
C VAL A 44 -16.02 18.17 13.54
N ASP A 45 -16.67 18.90 12.63
CA ASP A 45 -16.26 20.23 12.12
C ASP A 45 -15.14 20.29 11.06
N LYS A 46 -15.11 19.34 10.13
CA LYS A 46 -14.22 19.38 8.95
C LYS A 46 -15.03 19.50 7.65
N SER A 47 -14.59 20.37 6.74
CA SER A 47 -15.24 20.60 5.43
C SER A 47 -14.84 19.57 4.35
N CYS A 48 -14.21 18.48 4.73
CA CYS A 48 -13.65 17.45 3.87
C CYS A 48 -14.25 16.09 4.23
N GLN A 49 -14.07 15.08 3.38
CA GLN A 49 -14.38 13.70 3.75
C GLN A 49 -13.54 13.27 4.95
N SER A 50 -14.17 12.74 6.00
CA SER A 50 -13.46 12.29 7.20
C SER A 50 -12.59 11.07 6.92
N PHE A 51 -11.33 11.13 7.35
CA PHE A 51 -10.41 10.00 7.29
C PHE A 51 -10.87 8.88 8.22
N GLU A 52 -11.18 9.21 9.48
CA GLU A 52 -11.66 8.27 10.50
C GLU A 52 -12.99 7.63 10.09
N GLY A 53 -13.90 8.41 9.50
CA GLY A 53 -15.14 7.88 8.92
C GLY A 53 -14.90 6.91 7.75
N THR A 54 -13.84 7.13 6.97
CA THR A 54 -13.43 6.22 5.89
C THR A 54 -12.84 4.93 6.47
N LEU A 55 -12.01 5.02 7.50
CA LEU A 55 -11.50 3.86 8.24
C LEU A 55 -12.63 3.04 8.87
N LYS A 56 -13.62 3.71 9.46
CA LYS A 56 -14.77 3.04 10.09
C LYS A 56 -15.58 2.23 9.08
N LYS A 57 -15.88 2.81 7.91
CA LYS A 57 -16.54 2.09 6.81
C LYS A 57 -15.75 0.87 6.36
N GLY A 58 -14.43 1.02 6.16
CA GLY A 58 -13.57 -0.11 5.81
C GLY A 58 -13.58 -1.22 6.87
N LYS A 59 -13.68 -0.88 8.16
CA LYS A 59 -13.78 -1.85 9.26
C LYS A 59 -15.12 -2.58 9.29
N GLU A 60 -16.20 -1.88 8.94
CA GLU A 60 -17.55 -2.48 8.82
C GLU A 60 -17.64 -3.43 7.61
N GLU A 61 -17.04 -3.04 6.48
CA GLU A 61 -17.03 -3.85 5.24
C GLU A 61 -16.11 -5.07 5.34
N LEU A 62 -14.93 -4.92 5.98
CA LEU A 62 -13.90 -5.96 6.09
C LEU A 62 -13.45 -6.15 7.55
N PRO A 63 -14.32 -6.67 8.45
CA PRO A 63 -14.06 -6.72 9.88
C PRO A 63 -12.91 -7.64 10.27
N HIS A 64 -12.65 -8.66 9.46
CA HIS A 64 -11.60 -9.66 9.67
C HIS A 64 -10.19 -9.12 9.35
N ILE A 65 -10.09 -8.02 8.61
CA ILE A 65 -8.80 -7.40 8.32
C ILE A 65 -8.37 -6.53 9.51
N ILE A 66 -7.08 -6.65 9.85
CA ILE A 66 -6.43 -5.86 10.89
C ILE A 66 -5.55 -4.82 10.19
N PRO A 67 -6.03 -3.57 10.05
CA PRO A 67 -5.23 -2.50 9.48
C PRO A 67 -4.14 -2.05 10.46
N PHE A 68 -3.11 -1.41 9.92
CA PHE A 68 -2.03 -0.84 10.71
C PHE A 68 -1.58 0.51 10.15
N LYS A 69 -1.14 1.40 11.04
CA LYS A 69 -0.61 2.72 10.69
C LYS A 69 0.90 2.66 10.55
N ILE A 70 1.42 3.25 9.48
CA ILE A 70 2.86 3.43 9.25
C ILE A 70 3.36 4.60 10.12
N ALA A 71 4.50 4.45 10.78
CA ALA A 71 5.02 5.45 11.72
C ALA A 71 6.43 5.96 11.37
N ASN A 72 6.79 7.10 11.95
CA ASN A 72 8.16 7.64 12.00
C ASN A 72 8.87 7.71 10.63
N LYS A 73 10.02 7.04 10.53
CA LYS A 73 10.88 7.01 9.34
C LYS A 73 10.20 6.33 8.16
N THR A 74 9.42 5.28 8.42
CA THR A 74 8.69 4.56 7.36
C THR A 74 7.60 5.41 6.73
N LEU A 75 6.92 6.25 7.51
CA LEU A 75 5.96 7.23 6.99
C LEU A 75 6.65 8.29 6.11
N THR A 76 7.80 8.80 6.58
CA THR A 76 8.59 9.78 5.81
C THR A 76 9.07 9.20 4.47
N ASN A 77 9.55 7.95 4.48
CA ASN A 77 9.97 7.26 3.27
C ASN A 77 8.78 6.99 2.34
N PHE A 78 7.63 6.61 2.88
CA PHE A 78 6.42 6.41 2.11
C PHE A 78 6.02 7.68 1.36
N ILE A 79 5.92 8.81 2.05
CA ILE A 79 5.55 10.09 1.44
C ILE A 79 6.55 10.48 0.34
N LYS A 80 7.85 10.28 0.57
CA LYS A 80 8.89 10.54 -0.44
C LYS A 80 8.74 9.66 -1.67
N GLY A 81 8.54 8.35 -1.48
CA GLY A 81 8.39 7.40 -2.57
C GLY A 81 7.10 7.60 -3.35
N TYR A 82 6.01 7.91 -2.65
CA TYR A 82 4.73 8.27 -3.25
C TYR A 82 4.89 9.52 -4.14
N LYS A 83 5.52 10.59 -3.61
CA LYS A 83 5.79 11.83 -4.35
C LYS A 83 6.61 11.65 -5.63
N ILE A 84 7.59 10.75 -5.64
CA ILE A 84 8.47 10.54 -6.80
C ILE A 84 7.73 9.85 -7.96
N ASN A 85 6.77 8.98 -7.64
CA ASN A 85 6.08 8.15 -8.63
C ASN A 85 4.84 8.81 -9.21
N ASP A 86 4.37 9.89 -8.59
CA ASP A 86 3.09 10.48 -8.89
C ASP A 86 3.25 11.74 -9.74
N LYS A 87 3.45 11.53 -11.05
CA LYS A 87 3.73 12.62 -12.03
C LYS A 87 2.52 13.51 -12.34
N ASP A 88 1.31 13.02 -12.06
CA ASP A 88 0.04 13.68 -12.41
C ASP A 88 -0.68 14.32 -11.21
N ASN A 89 -0.18 14.15 -9.98
CA ASN A 89 -0.93 14.55 -8.78
C ASN A 89 -0.53 15.90 -8.18
N ASN A 90 -1.50 16.44 -7.45
CA ASN A 90 -1.42 17.69 -6.71
C ASN A 90 -0.38 17.55 -5.59
N LEU A 91 0.87 17.93 -5.89
CA LEU A 91 2.02 17.82 -4.97
C LEU A 91 1.72 18.43 -3.59
N ASP A 92 0.88 19.46 -3.56
CA ASP A 92 0.40 20.14 -2.36
C ASP A 92 -0.47 19.26 -1.45
N LEU A 93 -1.25 18.32 -2.01
CA LEU A 93 -2.01 17.35 -1.22
C LEU A 93 -1.06 16.28 -0.66
N ILE A 94 -0.09 15.82 -1.45
CA ILE A 94 0.90 14.82 -1.00
C ILE A 94 1.74 15.36 0.14
N ASN A 95 2.19 16.61 0.05
CA ASN A 95 2.99 17.25 1.10
C ASN A 95 2.19 17.45 2.42
N LYS A 96 0.86 17.35 2.37
CA LYS A 96 -0.01 17.48 3.56
C LYS A 96 -0.27 16.15 4.25
N ILE A 97 0.07 15.01 3.64
CA ILE A 97 -0.14 13.68 4.23
C ILE A 97 0.60 13.60 5.58
N ASP A 98 -0.15 13.34 6.65
CA ASP A 98 0.39 13.14 8.00
C ASP A 98 0.07 11.74 8.55
N THR A 99 -0.85 11.02 7.90
CA THR A 99 -1.35 9.74 8.36
C THR A 99 -1.44 8.78 7.18
N VAL A 100 -0.88 7.58 7.34
CA VAL A 100 -0.97 6.50 6.34
C VAL A 100 -1.36 5.21 7.03
N VAL A 101 -2.46 4.63 6.60
CA VAL A 101 -2.99 3.36 7.11
C VAL A 101 -2.98 2.33 6.00
N VAL A 102 -2.42 1.16 6.30
CA VAL A 102 -2.38 0.01 5.40
C VAL A 102 -3.48 -0.95 5.80
N TRP A 103 -4.28 -1.32 4.81
CA TRP A 103 -5.31 -2.34 4.88
C TRP A 103 -4.81 -3.57 4.10
N PRO A 104 -4.21 -4.56 4.79
CA PRO A 104 -3.68 -5.73 4.11
C PRO A 104 -4.83 -6.62 3.64
N ASN A 105 -4.98 -6.76 2.32
CA ASN A 105 -5.88 -7.75 1.75
C ASN A 105 -5.08 -9.04 1.52
N TYR A 106 -5.26 -10.04 2.38
CA TYR A 106 -4.55 -11.31 2.28
C TYR A 106 -5.16 -12.26 1.24
N GLU A 107 -6.39 -11.99 0.79
CA GLU A 107 -7.07 -12.78 -0.23
C GLU A 107 -6.69 -12.35 -1.65
N GLN A 108 -6.21 -11.12 -1.80
CA GLN A 108 -5.80 -10.55 -3.08
C GLN A 108 -4.30 -10.19 -3.09
N SER A 109 -3.75 -9.96 -4.28
CA SER A 109 -2.34 -9.60 -4.45
C SER A 109 -2.02 -8.15 -4.07
N ASN A 110 -3.03 -7.29 -3.94
CA ASN A 110 -2.87 -5.86 -3.68
C ASN A 110 -3.41 -5.50 -2.29
N TRP A 111 -2.68 -4.65 -1.58
CA TRP A 111 -3.12 -4.02 -0.34
C TRP A 111 -3.65 -2.63 -0.63
N TYR A 112 -4.57 -2.17 0.23
CA TYR A 112 -5.07 -0.80 0.17
C TYR A 112 -4.25 0.08 1.12
N VAL A 113 -3.78 1.21 0.63
CA VAL A 113 -3.05 2.19 1.47
C VAL A 113 -3.81 3.50 1.44
N LEU A 114 -4.38 3.86 2.59
CA LEU A 114 -5.20 5.05 2.78
C LEU A 114 -4.34 6.17 3.35
N MET A 115 -4.49 7.37 2.80
CA MET A 115 -3.72 8.56 3.16
C MET A 115 -4.66 9.65 3.69
N GLY A 116 -4.26 10.26 4.80
CA GLY A 116 -5.00 11.31 5.47
C GLY A 116 -4.12 12.51 5.84
N SER A 117 -4.78 13.65 6.06
CA SER A 117 -4.19 14.86 6.61
C SER A 117 -5.16 15.56 7.53
N ASN A 118 -4.79 15.78 8.79
CA ASN A 118 -5.59 16.52 9.77
C ASN A 118 -7.05 16.06 9.83
N SER A 119 -7.26 14.75 9.84
CA SER A 119 -8.58 14.07 9.83
C SER A 119 -9.37 14.17 8.51
N CYS A 120 -8.77 14.73 7.46
CA CYS A 120 -9.30 14.66 6.10
C CYS A 120 -8.76 13.46 5.35
N PHE A 121 -9.63 12.74 4.68
CA PHE A 121 -9.27 11.76 3.67
C PHE A 121 -8.67 12.46 2.45
N ILE A 122 -7.47 12.04 2.03
CA ILE A 122 -6.82 12.56 0.82
C ILE A 122 -7.07 11.62 -0.35
N ASN A 123 -6.56 10.40 -0.24
CA ASN A 123 -6.66 9.41 -1.30
C ASN A 123 -6.36 8.00 -0.75
N TRP A 124 -6.58 7.00 -1.58
CA TRP A 124 -6.13 5.63 -1.36
C TRP A 124 -5.47 5.08 -2.62
N ILE A 125 -4.57 4.12 -2.46
CA ILE A 125 -3.97 3.39 -3.56
C ILE A 125 -4.04 1.89 -3.34
N GLU A 126 -4.05 1.15 -4.45
CA GLU A 126 -3.74 -0.27 -4.47
C GLU A 126 -2.26 -0.47 -4.74
N ILE A 127 -1.61 -1.23 -3.88
CA ILE A 127 -0.18 -1.51 -4.03
C ILE A 127 0.12 -2.94 -3.60
N GLN A 128 0.96 -3.63 -4.37
CA GLN A 128 1.46 -4.94 -3.98
C GLN A 128 2.32 -4.82 -2.71
N PRO A 129 2.32 -5.82 -1.82
CA PRO A 129 3.09 -5.80 -0.58
C PRO A 129 4.57 -5.51 -0.78
N ASP A 130 5.20 -6.10 -1.81
CA ASP A 130 6.62 -5.92 -2.10
C ASP A 130 6.94 -4.48 -2.54
N ASN A 131 6.02 -3.87 -3.30
CA ASN A 131 6.15 -2.48 -3.72
C ASN A 131 5.97 -1.52 -2.54
N LEU A 132 5.08 -1.85 -1.60
CA LEU A 132 4.94 -1.10 -0.37
C LEU A 132 6.22 -1.21 0.47
N ASP A 133 6.77 -2.41 0.63
CA ASP A 133 8.02 -2.65 1.38
C ASP A 133 9.21 -1.88 0.79
N ALA A 134 9.33 -1.85 -0.54
CA ALA A 134 10.34 -1.03 -1.22
C ALA A 134 10.16 0.47 -0.93
N ILE A 135 8.93 0.97 -0.99
CA ILE A 135 8.62 2.39 -0.75
C ILE A 135 8.93 2.78 0.70
N ILE A 136 8.55 1.96 1.70
CA ILE A 136 8.79 2.28 3.12
C ILE A 136 10.27 2.15 3.51
N ASN A 137 11.03 1.25 2.88
CA ASN A 137 12.43 0.99 3.23
C ASN A 137 13.38 1.95 2.51
N ILE A 138 13.16 2.16 1.21
CA ILE A 138 14.09 2.85 0.31
C ILE A 138 13.52 4.19 -0.19
N GLY A 139 12.22 4.42 -0.02
CA GLY A 139 11.56 5.62 -0.54
C GLY A 139 11.39 5.59 -2.05
N LYS A 140 11.37 4.40 -2.68
CA LYS A 140 11.17 4.20 -4.12
C LYS A 140 10.36 2.93 -4.35
N LYS A 141 9.51 2.94 -5.39
CA LYS A 141 8.85 1.73 -5.89
C LYS A 141 9.85 0.95 -6.74
N LEU A 142 9.83 -0.38 -6.63
CA LEU A 142 10.63 -1.28 -7.48
C LEU A 142 10.04 -1.34 -8.90
#